data_AF-A0AAD9N068-F1
#
_entry.id   AF-A0AAD9N068-F1
#
_cell.length_a   1.000
_cell.length_b   1.000
_cell.length_c   1.000
_cell.angle_alpha   90.00
_cell.angle_beta   90.00
_cell.angle_gamma   90.00
#
_symmetry.space_group_name_H-M   'P 1'
#
loop_
_entity.id
_entity.type
_entity.pdbx_description
1 polymer ?
#
loop_
_entity_poly.entity_id
_entity_poly.type
_entity_poly.pdbx_seq_one_letter_code
_entity_poly.pdbx_strand_id
1 'polypeptide(L)'
;SAPCTNGGTNQWTTTTNVHVINGVEQSSAQTLDDCRQKCLTISGCNAIDYNANAVGVKCWTFVNLQNAQLVPETGVVHETLERCVLTTTGKYMLCSG
;
A
#
# COMPACT_ATOMS: atom_id res chain seq x y z
N SER A 1 1.72 14.94 1.30
CA SER A 1 0.40 14.28 1.21
C SER A 1 -0.48 14.82 2.34
N ALA A 2 -1.61 15.46 2.01
CA ALA A 2 -2.54 15.99 3.02
C ALA A 2 -3.32 14.84 3.68
N PRO A 3 -3.68 14.94 4.99
CA PRO A 3 -4.57 13.99 5.65
C PRO A 3 -5.98 14.07 5.05
N CYS A 4 -6.70 12.96 5.00
CA CYS A 4 -8.08 12.93 4.50
C CYS A 4 -8.98 13.77 5.44
N THR A 5 -9.41 14.96 5.03
CA THR A 5 -10.14 15.90 5.90
C THR A 5 -11.66 15.72 5.91
N ASN A 6 -12.22 14.83 5.07
CA ASN A 6 -13.68 14.73 4.86
C ASN A 6 -14.21 13.30 5.03
N GLY A 7 -13.86 12.62 6.13
CA GLY A 7 -14.40 11.29 6.46
C GLY A 7 -13.98 10.15 5.53
N GLY A 8 -13.09 10.42 4.56
CA GLY A 8 -12.48 9.40 3.72
C GLY A 8 -11.47 8.55 4.50
N THR A 9 -11.33 7.29 4.09
CA THR A 9 -10.36 6.35 4.68
C THR A 9 -9.40 5.84 3.61
N ASN A 10 -8.22 5.40 4.04
CA ASN A 10 -7.30 4.69 3.15
C ASN A 10 -7.85 3.28 2.92
N GLN A 11 -7.96 2.89 1.66
CA GLN A 11 -8.41 1.56 1.26
C GLN A 11 -7.23 0.78 0.70
N TRP A 12 -7.06 -0.44 1.20
CA TRP A 12 -6.02 -1.37 0.78
C TRP A 12 -6.66 -2.50 0.01
N THR A 13 -6.21 -2.75 -1.22
CA THR A 13 -6.65 -3.90 -2.01
C THR A 13 -5.55 -4.95 -2.02
N THR A 14 -5.86 -6.13 -1.50
CA THR A 14 -4.88 -7.21 -1.30
C THR A 14 -4.90 -8.22 -2.44
N THR A 15 -3.73 -8.55 -2.98
CA THR A 15 -3.50 -9.70 -3.87
C THR A 15 -2.43 -10.60 -3.25
N THR A 16 -2.73 -11.89 -3.10
CA THR A 16 -1.83 -12.84 -2.43
C THR A 16 -1.01 -13.65 -3.42
N ASN A 17 0.12 -14.17 -2.94
CA ASN A 17 1.07 -15.00 -3.68
C ASN A 17 1.65 -14.31 -4.93
N VAL A 18 1.85 -13.01 -4.84
CA VAL A 18 2.45 -12.19 -5.90
C VAL A 18 3.32 -11.10 -5.30
N HIS A 19 4.29 -10.63 -6.07
CA HIS A 19 5.07 -9.42 -5.81
C HIS A 19 5.10 -8.53 -7.07
N VAL A 20 5.60 -7.30 -6.92
CA VAL A 20 5.95 -6.38 -8.00
C VAL A 20 7.44 -6.08 -7.94
N ILE A 21 8.09 -6.06 -9.10
CA ILE A 21 9.52 -5.76 -9.19
C ILE A 21 9.81 -4.26 -8.95
N ASN A 22 11.04 -3.96 -8.52
CA ASN A 22 11.54 -2.60 -8.26
C ASN A 22 10.93 -1.88 -7.03
N GLY A 23 10.49 -2.65 -6.04
CA GLY A 23 10.09 -2.09 -4.75
C GLY A 23 11.27 -1.52 -3.97
N VAL A 24 11.03 -0.49 -3.16
CA VAL A 24 12.04 0.09 -2.26
C VAL A 24 11.95 -0.57 -0.89
N GLU A 25 13.03 -1.22 -0.48
CA GLU A 25 13.14 -1.91 0.82
C GLU A 25 12.89 -0.98 2.01
N GLN A 26 12.07 -1.45 2.96
CA GLN A 26 11.80 -0.78 4.22
C GLN A 26 12.22 -1.68 5.39
N SER A 27 13.52 -1.67 5.71
CA SER A 27 14.10 -2.55 6.73
C SER A 27 13.52 -2.37 8.14
N SER A 28 12.96 -1.20 8.46
CA SER A 28 12.32 -0.93 9.75
C SER A 28 10.89 -1.47 9.87
N ALA A 29 10.26 -1.88 8.77
CA ALA A 29 8.87 -2.35 8.75
C ALA A 29 8.86 -3.89 8.73
N GLN A 30 8.49 -4.49 9.87
CA GLN A 30 8.62 -5.93 10.11
C GLN A 30 7.28 -6.66 10.15
N THR A 31 6.16 -5.93 10.16
CA THR A 31 4.80 -6.46 10.05
C THR A 31 4.08 -5.86 8.84
N LEU A 32 2.97 -6.48 8.43
CA LEU A 32 2.12 -5.94 7.35
C LEU A 32 1.63 -4.53 7.70
N ASP A 33 1.19 -4.32 8.95
CA ASP A 33 0.71 -3.02 9.40
C ASP A 33 1.84 -1.98 9.47
N ASP A 34 3.05 -2.36 9.89
CA ASP A 34 4.20 -1.45 9.80
C ASP A 34 4.51 -1.07 8.36
N CYS A 35 4.37 -2.01 7.42
CA CYS A 35 4.60 -1.78 6.00
C CYS A 35 3.58 -0.78 5.43
N ARG A 36 2.29 -0.95 5.79
CA ARG A 36 1.23 0.01 5.48
C ARG A 36 1.53 1.38 6.07
N GLN A 37 1.85 1.47 7.37
CA GLN A 37 2.18 2.74 8.02
C GLN A 37 3.38 3.41 7.37
N LYS A 38 4.41 2.64 7.02
CA LYS A 38 5.59 3.18 6.32
C LYS A 38 5.20 3.79 4.98
N CYS A 39 4.38 3.09 4.18
CA CYS A 39 3.85 3.63 2.93
C CYS A 39 3.01 4.91 3.14
N LEU A 40 2.23 5.00 4.23
CA LEU A 40 1.46 6.21 4.54
C LEU A 40 2.36 7.43 4.85
N THR A 41 3.56 7.21 5.39
CA THR A 41 4.54 8.29 5.63
C THR A 41 5.34 8.70 4.38
N ILE A 42 5.42 7.84 3.37
CA ILE A 42 6.17 8.10 2.13
C ILE A 42 5.26 8.84 1.15
N SER A 43 5.67 10.06 0.78
CA SER A 43 4.94 10.83 -0.24
C SER A 43 4.90 10.06 -1.56
N GLY A 44 3.70 9.86 -2.09
CA GLY A 44 3.48 9.16 -3.35
C GLY A 44 3.41 7.63 -3.26
N CYS A 45 3.68 7.01 -2.11
CA CYS A 45 3.64 5.54 -2.02
C CYS A 45 2.23 5.01 -2.29
N ASN A 46 2.01 4.17 -3.28
CA ASN A 46 0.70 3.69 -3.71
C ASN A 46 0.56 2.17 -3.68
N ALA A 47 1.59 1.44 -3.25
CA ALA A 47 1.49 0.01 -2.93
C ALA A 47 2.61 -0.44 -2.00
N ILE A 48 2.43 -1.65 -1.49
CA ILE A 48 3.43 -2.42 -0.74
C ILE A 48 3.49 -3.86 -1.22
N ASP A 49 4.64 -4.49 -1.03
CA ASP A 49 4.77 -5.94 -0.95
C ASP A 49 5.25 -6.31 0.45
N TYR A 50 4.62 -7.31 1.04
CA TYR A 50 4.99 -7.84 2.35
C TYR A 50 5.18 -9.36 2.31
N ASN A 51 6.34 -9.83 2.76
CA ASN A 51 6.65 -11.25 2.87
C ASN A 51 6.82 -11.64 4.35
N ALA A 52 5.81 -12.32 4.91
CA ALA A 52 5.82 -12.74 6.31
C ALA A 52 6.94 -13.75 6.63
N ASN A 53 7.37 -14.52 5.64
CA ASN A 53 8.34 -15.61 5.78
C ASN A 53 9.80 -15.17 5.56
N ALA A 54 10.04 -13.94 5.09
CA ALA A 54 11.40 -13.43 4.89
C ALA A 54 12.14 -13.29 6.22
N VAL A 55 13.42 -13.70 6.26
CA VAL A 55 14.27 -13.66 7.47
C VAL A 55 14.92 -12.27 7.68
N GLY A 56 14.90 -11.40 6.67
CA GLY A 56 15.50 -10.06 6.70
C GLY A 56 14.48 -8.95 6.45
N VAL A 57 14.65 -8.22 5.34
CA VAL A 57 13.65 -7.23 4.91
C VAL A 57 12.36 -7.97 4.56
N LYS A 58 11.25 -7.50 5.11
CA LYS A 58 9.91 -8.06 4.89
C LYS A 58 8.99 -7.15 4.09
N CYS A 59 9.38 -5.90 3.87
CA CYS A 59 8.51 -4.85 3.33
C CYS A 59 9.20 -4.10 2.19
N TRP A 60 8.47 -3.92 1.09
CA TRP A 60 8.84 -3.08 -0.03
C TRP A 60 7.72 -2.09 -0.32
N THR A 61 8.06 -0.84 -0.61
CA THR A 61 7.10 0.22 -0.95
C THR A 61 7.27 0.67 -2.38
N PHE A 62 6.18 1.07 -3.01
CA PHE A 62 6.14 1.53 -4.40
C PHE A 62 5.53 2.92 -4.47
N VAL A 63 6.17 3.85 -5.17
CA VAL A 63 5.65 5.21 -5.42
C VAL A 63 5.09 5.39 -6.84
N ASN A 64 5.34 4.42 -7.72
CA ASN A 64 4.84 4.37 -9.07
C ASN A 64 4.59 2.91 -9.43
N LEU A 65 3.40 2.61 -9.95
CA LEU A 65 3.01 1.27 -10.41
C LEU A 65 2.71 1.26 -11.91
N GLN A 66 3.11 2.29 -12.66
CA GLN A 66 2.96 2.29 -14.11
C GLN A 66 3.69 1.07 -14.69
N ASN A 67 2.91 0.24 -15.39
CA ASN A 67 3.36 -1.02 -15.96
C ASN A 67 3.90 -2.03 -14.93
N ALA A 68 3.51 -1.90 -13.66
CA ALA A 68 3.79 -2.92 -12.65
C ALA A 68 3.16 -4.25 -13.08
N GLN A 69 3.99 -5.28 -13.21
CA GLN A 69 3.55 -6.64 -13.47
C GLN A 69 3.53 -7.40 -12.15
N LEU A 70 2.40 -8.04 -11.85
CA LEU A 70 2.32 -9.00 -10.76
C LEU A 70 3.08 -10.27 -11.15
N VAL A 71 4.10 -10.59 -10.38
CA VAL A 71 4.93 -11.79 -10.54
C VAL A 71 4.54 -12.79 -9.47
N PRO A 72 4.20 -14.04 -9.82
CA PRO A 72 3.86 -15.06 -8.83
C PRO A 72 5.00 -15.33 -7.85
N GLU A 73 4.71 -15.23 -6.54
CA GLU A 73 5.64 -15.60 -5.46
C GLU A 73 4.86 -16.00 -4.21
N THR A 74 4.99 -17.27 -3.81
CA THR A 74 4.26 -17.80 -2.64
C THR A 74 4.69 -17.13 -1.34
N GLY A 75 3.71 -16.72 -0.54
CA GLY A 75 3.94 -16.11 0.77
C GLY A 75 4.19 -14.59 0.74
N VAL A 76 4.17 -13.98 -0.44
CA VAL A 76 4.14 -12.52 -0.59
C VAL A 76 2.72 -12.03 -0.73
N VAL A 77 2.42 -10.92 -0.08
CA VAL A 77 1.17 -10.18 -0.21
C VAL A 77 1.47 -8.84 -0.85
N HIS A 78 0.88 -8.58 -2.01
CA HIS A 78 0.87 -7.27 -2.66
C HIS A 78 -0.38 -6.50 -2.23
N GLU A 79 -0.24 -5.24 -1.81
CA GLU A 79 -1.39 -4.38 -1.55
C GLU A 79 -1.25 -3.03 -2.26
N THR A 80 -2.30 -2.62 -2.98
CA THR A 80 -2.40 -1.27 -3.52
C THR A 80 -3.16 -0.36 -2.56
N LEU A 81 -2.73 0.90 -2.49
CA LEU A 81 -3.28 1.93 -1.63
C LEU A 81 -4.06 2.94 -2.47
N GLU A 82 -5.37 2.97 -2.25
CA GLU A 82 -6.21 4.07 -2.67
C GLU A 82 -6.40 5.03 -1.49
N ARG A 83 -5.89 6.26 -1.63
CA ARG A 83 -5.96 7.26 -0.57
C ARG A 83 -7.30 7.99 -0.60
N CYS A 84 -7.84 8.21 0.59
CA CYS A 84 -9.02 9.04 0.81
C CYS A 84 -10.25 8.64 -0.01
N VAL A 85 -10.59 7.34 0.01
CA VAL A 85 -11.84 6.85 -0.56
C VAL A 85 -13.00 7.27 0.35
N LEU A 86 -13.99 7.95 -0.21
CA LEU A 86 -15.21 8.32 0.48
C LEU A 86 -16.01 7.06 0.79
N THR A 87 -16.26 6.77 2.06
CA THR A 87 -17.13 5.66 2.44
C THR A 87 -18.58 6.09 2.21
N THR A 88 -19.31 5.35 1.38
CA THR A 88 -20.71 5.62 1.00
C THR A 88 -21.71 5.52 2.16
N THR A 89 -21.25 5.26 3.40
CA THR A 89 -22.12 5.11 4.57
C THR A 89 -22.59 6.45 5.17
N GLY A 90 -22.16 7.58 4.63
CA GLY A 90 -22.74 8.87 4.95
C GLY A 90 -22.66 9.76 3.73
N LYS A 91 -23.82 10.24 3.28
CA LYS A 91 -23.98 11.38 2.39
C LYS A 91 -22.77 12.32 2.48
N TYR A 92 -22.01 12.45 1.40
CA TYR A 92 -21.61 13.68 0.72
C TYR A 92 -20.37 13.38 -0.11
N MET A 93 -20.61 13.20 -1.42
CA MET A 93 -19.62 13.45 -2.46
C MET A 93 -18.99 14.83 -2.24
N LEU A 94 -17.67 14.94 -2.40
CA LEU A 94 -16.94 15.92 -3.22
C LEU A 94 -15.45 15.82 -2.88
N CYS A 95 -14.64 15.30 -3.81
CA CYS A 95 -13.22 15.62 -3.86
C CYS A 95 -13.10 16.99 -4.55
N SER A 96 -12.81 18.04 -3.78
CA SER A 96 -12.44 19.34 -4.35
C SER A 96 -11.02 19.24 -4.90
N GLY A 97 -10.84 19.73 -6.13
CA GLY A 97 -9.62 19.62 -6.95
C GLY A 97 -8.36 20.24 -6.35
#